data_AF-A0A4Y2HJI9-F1
#
_entry.id   AF-A0A4Y2HJI9-F1
#
_cell.length_a   1.000
_cell.length_b   1.000
_cell.length_c   1.000
_cell.angle_alpha   90.00
_cell.angle_beta   90.00
_cell.angle_gamma   90.00
#
_symmetry.space_group_name_H-M   'P 1'
#
loop_
_entity.id
_entity.type
_entity.pdbx_description
1 polymer ?
#
loop_
_entity_poly.entity_id
_entity_poly.type
_entity_poly.pdbx_seq_one_letter_code
_entity_poly.pdbx_strand_id
1 'polypeptide(L)'
;MDASEALKEIHTKFRLLHILRMMKDFFNVIMKPNESMKSYLGGLMIIHWKLSSGGYAFTDREVALIMLIGLPKSYEDLIVNLEKDETNI
;
A
#
# COMPACT_ATOMS: atom_id res chain seq x y z
N MET A 1 -10.77 -20.83 29.85
CA MET A 1 -10.15 -19.67 29.22
C MET A 1 -10.11 -18.55 30.24
N ASP A 2 -8.91 -18.12 30.62
CA ASP A 2 -8.73 -16.99 31.53
C ASP A 2 -8.73 -15.66 30.76
N ALA A 3 -8.71 -14.53 31.48
CA ALA A 3 -8.72 -13.21 30.86
C ALA A 3 -7.48 -12.92 30.00
N SER A 4 -6.33 -13.53 30.29
CA SER A 4 -5.10 -13.36 29.51
C SER A 4 -5.20 -14.08 28.16
N GLU A 5 -5.72 -15.30 28.17
CA GLU A 5 -5.96 -16.11 26.99
C GLU A 5 -7.01 -15.47 26.08
N ALA A 6 -8.12 -14.99 26.66
CA ALA A 6 -9.14 -14.22 25.94
C ALA A 6 -8.57 -12.94 25.31
N LEU A 7 -7.72 -12.21 26.05
CA LEU A 7 -7.06 -11.00 25.55
C LEU A 7 -6.11 -11.31 24.39
N LYS A 8 -5.33 -12.40 24.47
CA LYS A 8 -4.44 -12.84 23.38
C LYS A 8 -5.24 -13.25 22.15
N GLU A 9 -6.35 -13.95 22.32
CA GLU A 9 -7.21 -14.38 21.21
C GLU A 9 -7.85 -13.17 20.51
N ILE A 10 -8.43 -12.25 21.29
CA ILE A 10 -8.98 -10.96 20.81
C ILE A 10 -7.90 -10.18 20.08
N HIS A 11 -6.76 -9.93 20.74
CA HIS A 11 -5.66 -9.18 20.15
C HIS A 11 -5.19 -9.81 18.83
N THR A 12 -5.05 -11.13 18.77
CA THR A 12 -4.61 -11.83 17.55
C THR A 12 -5.65 -11.74 16.44
N LYS A 13 -6.92 -11.98 16.73
CA LYS A 13 -8.02 -11.87 15.75
C LYS A 13 -8.20 -10.44 15.24
N PHE A 14 -8.26 -9.46 16.13
CA PHE A 14 -8.39 -8.05 15.75
C PHE A 14 -7.15 -7.53 15.02
N ARG A 15 -5.95 -7.96 15.41
CA ARG A 15 -4.71 -7.63 14.70
C ARG A 15 -4.73 -8.18 13.27
N LEU A 16 -5.12 -9.43 13.07
CA LEU A 16 -5.24 -10.03 11.74
C LEU A 16 -6.27 -9.29 10.87
N LEU A 17 -7.46 -8.99 11.41
CA LEU A 17 -8.47 -8.23 10.70
C LEU A 17 -8.03 -6.80 10.38
N HIS A 18 -7.29 -6.16 11.29
CA HIS A 18 -6.74 -4.82 11.08
C HIS A 18 -5.70 -4.83 9.96
N ILE A 19 -4.78 -5.79 9.97
CA ILE A 19 -3.78 -5.98 8.92
C ILE A 19 -4.46 -6.27 7.57
N LEU A 20 -5.47 -7.14 7.55
CA LEU A 20 -6.24 -7.43 6.34
C LEU A 20 -6.88 -6.16 5.75
N ARG A 21 -7.44 -5.29 6.60
CA ARG A 21 -7.99 -4.00 6.15
C ARG A 21 -6.90 -3.09 5.59
N MET A 22 -5.75 -2.99 6.27
CA MET A 22 -4.62 -2.20 5.76
C MET A 22 -4.08 -2.74 4.44
N MET A 23 -3.99 -4.06 4.25
CA MET A 23 -3.63 -4.66 2.97
C MET A 23 -4.63 -4.27 1.88
N LYS A 24 -5.93 -4.37 2.17
CA LYS A 24 -6.96 -3.93 1.24
C LYS A 24 -6.79 -2.45 0.88
N ASP A 25 -6.55 -1.58 1.85
CA ASP A 25 -6.35 -0.15 1.61
C ASP A 25 -5.08 0.10 0.77
N PHE A 26 -4.00 -0.65 1.02
CA PHE A 26 -2.74 -0.55 0.30
C PHE A 26 -2.88 -0.90 -1.17
N PHE A 27 -3.52 -2.04 -1.50
CA PHE A 27 -3.71 -2.48 -2.88
C PHE A 27 -4.78 -1.68 -3.64
N ASN A 28 -5.66 -0.96 -2.94
CA ASN A 28 -6.73 -0.17 -3.56
C ASN A 28 -6.50 1.34 -3.41
N VAL A 29 -5.28 1.77 -3.10
CA VAL A 29 -4.98 3.19 -2.95
C VAL A 29 -4.98 3.85 -4.33
N ILE A 30 -5.89 4.79 -4.55
CA ILE A 30 -6.03 5.53 -5.80
C ILE A 30 -5.87 7.02 -5.47
N MET A 31 -5.07 7.72 -6.27
CA MET A 31 -4.90 9.16 -6.17
C MET A 31 -6.23 9.87 -6.44
N LYS A 32 -6.68 10.69 -5.49
CA LYS A 32 -7.99 11.34 -5.58
C LYS A 32 -7.96 12.50 -6.60
N PRO A 33 -9.12 12.89 -7.15
CA PRO A 33 -9.23 14.13 -7.91
C PRO A 33 -8.72 15.32 -7.09
N ASN A 34 -7.84 16.14 -7.68
CA ASN A 34 -7.18 17.30 -7.04
C ASN A 34 -6.22 16.98 -5.89
N GLU A 35 -5.92 15.69 -5.63
CA GLU A 35 -4.83 15.33 -4.74
C GLU A 35 -3.50 15.66 -5.42
N SER A 36 -2.50 16.09 -4.65
CA SER A 36 -1.14 16.23 -5.17
C SER A 36 -0.40 14.90 -5.13
N MET A 37 0.53 14.67 -6.07
CA MET A 37 1.38 13.47 -6.07
C MET A 37 2.06 13.26 -4.70
N LYS A 38 2.56 14.35 -4.08
CA LYS A 38 3.19 14.30 -2.76
C LYS A 38 2.24 13.78 -1.66
N SER A 39 0.98 14.24 -1.66
CA SER A 39 -0.04 13.78 -0.71
C SER A 39 -0.34 12.30 -0.92
N TYR A 40 -0.56 11.90 -2.18
CA TYR A 40 -0.85 10.53 -2.56
C TYR A 40 0.27 9.57 -2.13
N LEU A 41 1.51 9.85 -2.50
CA LEU A 41 2.67 9.05 -2.14
C LEU A 41 2.89 9.03 -0.61
N GLY A 42 2.70 10.16 0.06
CA GLY A 42 2.78 10.23 1.52
C GLY A 42 1.77 9.31 2.22
N GLY A 43 0.52 9.29 1.74
CA GLY A 43 -0.52 8.40 2.25
C GLY A 43 -0.18 6.92 2.05
N LEU A 44 0.28 6.56 0.86
CA LEU A 44 0.71 5.19 0.52
C LEU A 44 1.88 4.74 1.41
N MET A 45 2.90 5.59 1.61
CA MET A 45 4.05 5.27 2.46
C MET A 45 3.68 5.09 3.94
N ILE A 46 2.69 5.84 4.43
CA ILE A 46 2.17 5.64 5.80
C ILE A 46 1.54 4.25 5.95
N ILE A 47 0.79 3.78 4.95
CA ILE A 47 0.18 2.44 4.96
C ILE A 47 1.26 1.37 4.88
N HIS A 48 2.25 1.52 3.98
CA HIS A 48 3.40 0.62 3.86
C HIS A 48 4.16 0.48 5.19
N TRP A 49 4.45 1.60 5.86
CA TRP A 49 5.13 1.59 7.16
C TRP A 49 4.32 0.85 8.24
N LYS A 50 3.00 1.06 8.29
CA LYS A 50 2.12 0.33 9.22
C LYS A 50 2.06 -1.17 8.94
N LEU A 51 2.03 -1.57 7.67
CA LEU A 51 2.09 -2.99 7.28
C LEU A 51 3.44 -3.62 7.67
N SER A 52 4.54 -2.92 7.40
CA SER A 52 5.90 -3.36 7.75
C SER A 52 6.07 -3.56 9.26
N SER A 53 5.65 -2.58 10.07
CA SER A 53 5.63 -2.72 11.54
C SER A 53 4.70 -3.85 12.04
N GLY A 54 3.68 -4.21 11.25
CA GLY A 54 2.80 -5.34 11.49
C GLY A 54 3.41 -6.72 11.18
N GLY A 55 4.58 -6.77 10.53
CA GLY A 55 5.26 -7.98 10.06
C GLY A 55 5.08 -8.27 8.57
N TYR A 56 4.51 -7.33 7.80
CA TYR A 56 4.22 -7.48 6.37
C TYR A 56 4.99 -6.42 5.58
N ALA A 57 6.24 -6.74 5.25
CA ALA A 57 7.11 -5.88 4.47
C ALA A 57 6.95 -6.14 2.97
N PHE A 58 6.83 -5.06 2.20
CA PHE A 58 6.89 -5.06 0.74
C PHE A 58 8.23 -4.48 0.31
N THR A 59 8.81 -5.05 -0.74
CA THR A 59 10.02 -4.56 -1.39
C THR A 59 9.76 -3.22 -2.07
N ASP A 60 10.80 -2.40 -2.24
CA ASP A 60 10.69 -1.10 -2.92
C ASP A 60 10.08 -1.24 -4.33
N ARG A 61 10.36 -2.36 -5.01
CA ARG A 61 9.77 -2.68 -6.31
C ARG A 61 8.25 -2.86 -6.23
N GLU A 62 7.76 -3.62 -5.25
CA GLU A 62 6.33 -3.84 -5.06
C GLU A 62 5.60 -2.55 -4.69
N VAL A 63 6.24 -1.72 -3.85
CA VAL A 63 5.69 -0.40 -3.49
C VAL A 63 5.61 0.49 -4.73
N ALA A 64 6.65 0.54 -5.55
CA ALA A 64 6.65 1.31 -6.79
C ALA A 64 5.55 0.87 -7.78
N LEU A 65 5.31 -0.44 -7.90
CA LEU A 65 4.20 -0.96 -8.73
C LEU A 65 2.84 -0.49 -8.20
N ILE A 66 2.63 -0.52 -6.88
CA ILE A 66 1.37 -0.03 -6.29
C ILE A 66 1.21 1.48 -6.47
N MET A 67 2.30 2.25 -6.38
CA MET A 67 2.29 3.68 -6.68
C MET A 67 1.81 3.95 -8.11
N LEU A 68 2.28 3.16 -9.09
CA LEU A 68 1.89 3.32 -10.49
C LEU A 68 0.43 2.90 -10.74
N ILE A 69 -0.01 1.78 -10.16
CA ILE A 69 -1.39 1.27 -10.29
C ILE A 69 -2.42 2.28 -9.78
N GLY A 70 -2.09 3.02 -8.72
CA GLY A 70 -3.00 4.00 -8.12
C GLY A 70 -3.05 5.36 -8.82
N LEU A 71 -2.25 5.59 -9.87
CA LEU A 71 -2.28 6.84 -10.62
C LEU A 71 -3.55 6.96 -11.46
N PRO A 72 -4.06 8.18 -11.68
CA PRO A 72 -5.20 8.39 -12.54
C PRO A 72 -4.78 8.26 -14.01
N LYS A 73 -5.75 8.01 -14.90
CA LYS A 73 -5.53 7.80 -16.35
C LYS A 73 -4.75 8.92 -17.04
N SER A 74 -4.73 10.14 -16.49
CA SER A 74 -3.92 11.25 -17.02
C SER A 74 -2.41 10.98 -16.96
N TYR A 75 -1.97 9.94 -16.25
CA TYR A 75 -0.57 9.52 -16.14
C TYR A 75 -0.24 8.30 -17.02
N GLU A 76 -1.17 7.80 -17.84
CA GLU A 76 -0.92 6.66 -18.75
C GLU A 76 0.27 6.94 -19.69
N ASP A 77 0.38 8.17 -20.21
CA ASP A 77 1.52 8.57 -21.06
C ASP A 77 2.87 8.47 -20.32
N LEU A 78 2.89 8.76 -19.01
CA LEU A 78 4.09 8.59 -18.18
C LEU A 78 4.46 7.11 -18.06
N ILE A 79 3.48 6.25 -17.82
CA ILE A 79 3.69 4.79 -17.69
C ILE A 79 4.25 4.23 -19.01
N VAL A 80 3.63 4.58 -20.14
CA VAL A 80 4.08 4.13 -21.47
C VAL A 80 5.49 4.63 -21.80
N ASN A 81 5.87 5.82 -21.36
CA ASN A 81 7.23 6.33 -21.58
C ASN A 81 8.27 5.58 -20.75
N LEU A 82 7.95 5.22 -19.51
CA LEU A 82 8.82 4.39 -18.66
C LEU A 82 9.06 3.01 -19.28
N GLU A 83 8.06 2.42 -19.94
CA GLU A 83 8.21 1.13 -20.67
C GLU A 83 9.18 1.24 -21.86
N LYS A 84 9.17 2.37 -22.57
CA LYS A 84 10.03 2.56 -23.77
C LYS A 84 11.50 2.76 -23.42
N ASP A 85 11.79 3.40 -22.29
CA ASP A 85 13.18 3.60 -21.84
C ASP A 85 13.88 2.27 -21.48
N GLU A 86 13.13 1.24 -21.07
CA GLU A 86 13.69 -0.11 -20.87
C GLU A 86 14.07 -0.82 -22.19
N THR A 87 13.39 -0.51 -23.30
CA THR A 87 13.67 -1.15 -24.61
C THR A 87 14.86 -0.57 -25.38
N ASN A 88 15.48 0.49 -24.87
CA ASN A 88 16.64 1.15 -25.47
C ASN A 88 17.98 0.79 -24.79
N ILE A 89 18.00 -0.24 -23.93
CA ILE A 89 19.19 -0.77 -23.27
C ILE A 89 19.56 -2.14 -23.85
#